data_AF-A0A378P4C0-F1
#
_entry.id   AF-A0A378P4C0-F1
#
_cell.length_a   1.000
_cell.length_b   1.000
_cell.length_c   1.000
_cell.angle_alpha   90.00
_cell.angle_beta   90.00
_cell.angle_gamma   90.00
#
_symmetry.space_group_name_H-M   'P 1'
#
loop_
_entity.id
_entity.type
_entity.pdbx_description
1 polymer ?
#
loop_
_entity_poly.entity_id
_entity_poly.type
_entity_poly.pdbx_seq_one_letter_code
_entity_poly.pdbx_strand_id
1 'polypeptide(L)' 'MFLLRDLLIFIAGAEFFHTLVHIYLHYFSSFPINLKYIVLTDTANDWAILVNAIITIGLIGLAKILGTRIKRNRRE' A
#
# COMPACT_ATOMS: atom_id res chain seq x y z
N MET A 1 -18.95 -2.54 10.27
CA MET A 1 -17.59 -2.24 10.77
C MET A 1 -16.55 -3.32 10.46
N PHE A 2 -16.91 -4.63 10.45
CA PHE A 2 -15.97 -5.68 10.01
C PHE A 2 -15.58 -5.57 8.53
N LEU A 3 -16.57 -5.38 7.65
CA LEU A 3 -16.35 -5.14 6.21
C LEU A 3 -15.35 -4.01 5.92
N LEU A 4 -15.42 -2.90 6.68
CA LEU A 4 -14.48 -1.78 6.52
C LEU A 4 -13.06 -2.16 6.96
N ARG A 5 -12.91 -2.89 8.07
CA ARG A 5 -11.60 -3.37 8.52
C ARG A 5 -10.99 -4.32 7.49
N ASP A 6 -11.79 -5.26 6.98
CA ASP A 6 -11.30 -6.27 6.06
C ASP A 6 -10.97 -5.63 4.69
N LEU A 7 -11.74 -4.63 4.26
CA LEU A 7 -11.38 -3.78 3.10
C LEU A 7 -10.06 -3.03 3.31
N LEU A 8 -9.84 -2.42 4.48
CA LEU A 8 -8.58 -1.73 4.78
C LEU A 8 -7.38 -2.68 4.74
N ILE A 9 -7.53 -3.90 5.27
CA ILE A 9 -6.49 -4.93 5.23
C ILE A 9 -6.23 -5.36 3.78
N PHE A 10 -7.27 -5.56 2.98
CA PHE A 10 -7.14 -5.90 1.58
C PHE A 10 -6.40 -4.82 0.78
N ILE A 11 -6.78 -3.55 0.94
CA ILE A 11 -6.11 -2.42 0.27
C ILE A 11 -4.66 -2.30 0.74
N ALA A 12 -4.38 -2.48 2.04
CA ALA A 12 -3.02 -2.49 2.55
C ALA A 12 -2.16 -3.59 1.90
N GLY A 13 -2.74 -4.78 1.68
CA GLY A 13 -2.07 -5.87 0.96
C GLY A 13 -1.79 -5.53 -0.50
N ALA A 14 -2.73 -4.87 -1.19
CA ALA A 14 -2.54 -4.42 -2.57
C ALA A 14 -1.43 -3.38 -2.70
N GLU A 15 -1.39 -2.40 -1.79
CA GLU A 15 -0.35 -1.37 -1.77
C GLU A 15 1.03 -1.96 -1.45
N PHE A 16 1.10 -2.90 -0.50
CA PHE A 16 2.34 -3.63 -0.21
C PHE A 16 2.85 -4.40 -1.42
N PHE A 17 1.97 -5.12 -2.12
CA PHE A 17 2.33 -5.82 -3.35
C PHE A 17 2.84 -4.84 -4.41
N HIS A 18 2.20 -3.68 -4.56
CA HIS A 18 2.62 -2.65 -5.49
C HIS A 18 4.01 -2.09 -5.13
N THR A 19 4.33 -1.90 -3.84
CA THR A 19 5.69 -1.58 -3.38
C THR A 19 6.69 -2.66 -3.82
N LEU A 20 6.37 -3.95 -3.67
CA LEU A 20 7.25 -5.04 -4.12
C LEU A 20 7.47 -5.03 -5.63
N VAL A 21 6.45 -4.72 -6.42
CA VAL A 21 6.59 -4.56 -7.88
C VAL A 21 7.57 -3.45 -8.20
N HIS A 22 7.47 -2.28 -7.55
CA HIS A 22 8.39 -1.17 -7.79
C HIS A 22 9.83 -1.46 -7.33
N ILE A 23 10.01 -2.19 -6.22
CA ILE A 23 11.33 -2.68 -5.79
C ILE A 23 11.90 -3.64 -6.83
N TYR A 24 11.09 -4.58 -7.33
CA TYR A 24 11.50 -5.49 -8.38
C TYR A 24 11.89 -4.73 -9.66
N LEU A 25 11.10 -3.74 -10.08
CA LEU A 25 11.42 -2.91 -11.24
C LEU A 25 12.75 -2.17 -11.07
N HIS A 26 13.05 -1.66 -9.87
CA HIS A 26 14.32 -0.99 -9.58
C HIS A 26 15.54 -1.89 -9.81
N TYR A 27 15.49 -3.15 -9.39
CA TYR A 27 16.64 -4.05 -9.52
C TYR A 27 16.72 -4.79 -10.85
N PHE A 28 15.59 -5.06 -11.50
CA PHE A 28 15.50 -5.98 -12.62
C PHE A 28 15.08 -5.32 -13.95
N SER A 29 14.75 -4.02 -13.95
CA SER A 29 14.42 -3.28 -15.17
C SER A 29 15.37 -2.10 -15.39
N SER A 30 15.58 -1.76 -16.66
CA SER A 30 16.30 -0.56 -17.06
C SER A 30 15.33 0.61 -17.20
N PHE A 31 15.50 1.64 -16.38
CA PHE A 31 14.78 2.90 -16.51
C PHE A 31 15.41 3.82 -17.57
N PRO A 32 14.62 4.70 -18.22
CA PRO A 32 13.18 4.93 -18.04
C PRO A 32 12.30 3.91 -18.79
N ILE A 33 11.19 3.51 -18.18
CA ILE A 33 10.18 2.64 -18.81
C ILE A 33 9.09 3.52 -19.42
N ASN A 34 8.97 3.46 -20.75
CA ASN A 34 7.97 4.24 -21.47
C ASN A 34 6.65 3.46 -21.52
N LEU A 35 5.75 3.73 -20.57
CA LEU A 35 4.38 3.23 -20.62
C LEU A 35 3.60 4.16 -21.54
N LYS A 36 2.67 3.61 -22.34
CA LYS A 36 1.92 4.32 -23.40
C LYS A 36 1.41 5.74 -23.04
N TYR A 37 1.13 6.00 -21.76
CA TYR A 37 0.62 7.27 -21.25
C TYR A 37 1.53 7.94 -20.20
N ILE A 38 2.59 7.29 -19.74
CA ILE A 38 3.45 7.79 -18.66
C ILE A 38 4.86 7.23 -18.79
N VAL A 39 5.87 8.07 -18.58
CA VAL A 39 7.26 7.61 -18.49
C VAL A 39 7.56 7.37 -17.01
N LEU A 40 7.77 6.12 -16.65
CA LEU A 40 8.25 5.77 -15.31
C LEU A 40 9.76 5.95 -15.30
N THR A 41 10.22 7.03 -14.67
CA THR A 41 11.64 7.27 -14.41
C THR A 41 12.05 6.59 -13.12
N ASP A 42 13.36 6.44 -12.91
CA ASP A 42 13.92 5.89 -11.68
C ASP A 42 13.45 6.67 -10.44
N THR A 43 13.53 8.00 -10.49
CA THR A 43 13.02 8.88 -9.43
C THR A 43 11.52 8.70 -9.18
N ALA A 44 10.71 8.56 -10.23
CA ALA A 44 9.28 8.34 -10.08
C ALA A 44 8.96 6.96 -9.47
N ASN A 45 9.75 5.94 -9.80
CA ASN A 45 9.66 4.61 -9.20
C ASN A 45 10.02 4.65 -7.71
N ASP A 46 11.08 5.35 -7.31
CA ASP A 46 11.48 5.50 -5.91
C ASP A 46 10.40 6.20 -5.08
N TRP A 47 9.78 7.24 -5.63
CA TRP A 47 8.63 7.90 -5.01
C TRP A 47 7.44 6.95 -4.85
N ALA A 48 7.16 6.12 -5.85
CA ALA A 48 6.09 5.13 -5.78
C ALA A 48 6.36 4.08 -4.67
N ILE A 49 7.60 3.64 -4.49
CA ILE A 49 8.00 2.77 -3.37
C ILE A 49 7.67 3.45 -2.04
N LEU A 50 8.15 4.68 -1.85
CA LEU A 50 8.00 5.40 -0.59
C LEU A 50 6.53 5.67 -0.25
N VAL A 51 5.75 6.18 -1.21
CA VAL A 51 4.34 6.51 -1.02
C VAL A 51 3.53 5.27 -0.68
N ASN A 52 3.67 4.18 -1.45
CA ASN A 52 2.90 2.96 -1.21
C ASN A 52 3.28 2.29 0.12
N ALA A 53 4.55 2.38 0.54
CA ALA A 53 4.99 1.89 1.85
C ALA A 53 4.32 2.68 3.00
N ILE A 54 4.27 4.02 2.90
CA ILE A 54 3.59 4.87 3.89
C ILE A 54 2.10 4.56 3.94
N ILE A 55 1.44 4.43 2.78
CA ILE A 55 0.02 4.11 2.68
C ILE A 55 -0.25 2.75 3.34
N THR A 56 0.55 1.74 3.03
CA THR A 56 0.45 0.39 3.64
C THR A 56 0.49 0.47 5.17
N ILE A 57 1.48 1.15 5.74
CA ILE A 57 1.62 1.30 7.20
C ILE A 57 0.41 2.05 7.79
N GLY A 58 -0.03 3.13 7.13
CA GLY A 58 -1.20 3.91 7.55
C GLY A 58 -2.49 3.08 7.57
N LEU A 59 -2.73 2.27 6.53
CA LEU A 59 -3.91 1.43 6.41
C LEU A 59 -3.93 0.30 7.46
N ILE A 60 -2.78 -0.36 7.71
CA ILE A 60 -2.66 -1.37 8.77
C ILE A 60 -2.90 -0.73 10.15
N GLY A 61 -2.32 0.44 10.39
CA GLY A 61 -2.55 1.21 11.61
C GLY A 61 -4.03 1.53 11.83
N LEU A 62 -4.71 2.00 10.79
CA LEU A 62 -6.14 2.31 10.83
C LEU A 62 -7.00 1.06 11.07
N ALA A 63 -6.69 -0.06 10.39
CA ALA A 63 -7.39 -1.33 10.58
C ALA A 63 -7.25 -1.84 12.03
N LYS A 64 -6.07 -1.68 12.65
CA LYS A 64 -5.83 -2.03 14.05
C LYS A 64 -6.66 -1.19 15.02
N ILE A 65 -6.74 0.13 14.78
CA ILE A 65 -7.56 1.04 15.58
C ILE A 65 -9.04 0.66 15.48
N LEU A 66 -9.53 0.40 14.25
CA LEU A 66 -10.92 0.02 14.02
C LEU A 66 -11.26 -1.31 14.69
N GLY A 67 -10.36 -2.31 14.61
CA GLY A 67 -10.53 -3.59 15.31
C GLY A 67 -10.64 -3.44 16.83
N THR A 68 -9.80 -2.59 17.43
CA THR A 68 -9.83 -2.31 18.87
C THR A 68 -11.15 -1.65 19.29
N ARG A 69 -11.64 -0.66 18.51
CA ARG A 69 -12.92 0.01 18.77
C ARG A 69 -14.10 -0.96 18.72
N ILE A 70 -14.13 -1.88 17.74
CA ILE A 70 -15.19 -2.89 17.63
C ILE A 70 -15.19 -3.83 18.86
N LYS A 71 -14.01 -4.27 19.32
CA LYS A 71 -13.89 -5.16 20.48
C LYS A 71 -14.38 -4.47 21.77
N ARG A 72 -14.12 -3.16 21.93
CA ARG A 72 -14.61 -2.37 23.06
C ARG A 72 -16.13 -2.28 23.07
N ASN A 73 -16.75 -1.87 21.96
CA ASN A 73 -18.20 -1.68 21.86
C ASN A 73 -19.03 -2.98 21.95
N ARG A 74 -18.40 -4.17 21.91
CA ARG A 74 -19.10 -5.46 22.15
C ARG A 74 -19.06 -5.93 23.61
N ARG A 75 -18.32 -5.23 24.48
CA ARG A 75 -18.18 -5.57 25.91
C ARG A 75 -19.03 -4.68 26.84
N GLU A 76 -19.66 -3.67 26.27
CA GLU A 76 -20.67 -2.80 26.91
C GLU A 76 -22.05 -3.25 26.43
#